data_AF-A0A6H2H7Z5-F1
#
_entry.id   AF-A0A6H2H7Z5-F1
#
_cell.length_a   1.000
_cell.length_b   1.000
_cell.length_c   1.000
_cell.angle_alpha   90.00
_cell.angle_beta   90.00
_cell.angle_gamma   90.00
#
_symmetry.space_group_name_H-M   'P 1'
#
loop_
_entity.id
_entity.type
_entity.pdbx_description
1 polymer ?
#
loop_
_entity_poly.entity_id
_entity_poly.type
_entity_poly.pdbx_seq_one_letter_code
_entity_poly.pdbx_strand_id
1 'polypeptide(L)'
;MIKFYYHPSPNPAKIALFLEEAGVPYELVPVDTRKGDQYLPEFLAINPNAKTPALVDGDAVVFDSSAILIYLAEKTGAYLPENTPAQRAQMLSWLMLVATGIGPYCGQAVHFKHFAPEPKAYAVNRYDFEAQRHWALIEAQLAKHRYMLGDTYTIVDMAVWGWARAIPFILGADAWATLPNVKRLLDEINARPAAQRAEALKTQHAYKAEMDEESRKVMFPQNARLATPDAA
;
A
#
# COMPACT_ATOMS: atom_id res chain seq x y z
N MET A 1 11.40 -9.87 18.88
CA MET A 1 11.46 -8.59 18.15
C MET A 1 10.77 -8.81 16.83
N ILE A 2 9.95 -7.86 16.37
CA ILE A 2 9.24 -7.98 15.10
C ILE A 2 10.24 -7.95 13.94
N LYS A 3 10.10 -8.84 12.96
CA LYS A 3 10.77 -8.74 11.66
C LYS A 3 9.78 -8.20 10.63
N PHE A 4 10.10 -7.07 10.02
CA PHE A 4 9.25 -6.39 9.05
C PHE A 4 9.87 -6.44 7.66
N TYR A 5 9.27 -7.26 6.78
CA TYR A 5 9.74 -7.44 5.41
C TYR A 5 9.21 -6.32 4.50
N TYR A 6 10.14 -5.53 3.97
CA TYR A 6 9.85 -4.21 3.41
C TYR A 6 10.46 -3.98 2.03
N HIS A 7 9.64 -3.40 1.15
CA HIS A 7 10.04 -2.74 -0.09
C HIS A 7 9.37 -1.35 -0.14
N PRO A 8 10.05 -0.27 -0.58
CA PRO A 8 9.52 1.08 -0.55
C PRO A 8 8.37 1.28 -1.55
N SER A 9 7.15 0.96 -1.12
CA SER A 9 5.92 1.06 -1.89
C SER A 9 4.71 1.38 -0.99
N PRO A 10 3.53 1.70 -1.54
CA PRO A 10 2.36 2.10 -0.76
C PRO A 10 1.94 1.13 0.35
N ASN A 11 1.96 -0.19 0.11
CA ASN A 11 1.45 -1.16 1.08
C ASN A 11 2.37 -1.33 2.31
N PRO A 12 3.70 -1.53 2.15
CA PRO A 12 4.63 -1.56 3.29
C PRO A 12 4.72 -0.23 4.03
N ALA A 13 4.56 0.91 3.34
CA ALA A 13 4.57 2.21 4.00
C ALA A 13 3.52 2.32 5.13
N LYS A 14 2.33 1.72 4.95
CA LYS A 14 1.29 1.68 5.99
C LYS A 14 1.79 1.07 7.29
N ILE A 15 2.56 -0.01 7.18
CA ILE A 15 3.09 -0.77 8.31
C ILE A 15 4.25 -0.02 8.95
N ALA A 16 5.14 0.55 8.14
CA ALA A 16 6.19 1.44 8.61
C ALA A 16 5.61 2.60 9.45
N LEU A 17 4.58 3.27 8.94
CA LEU A 17 3.91 4.34 9.68
C LEU A 17 3.34 3.83 11.01
N PHE A 18 2.65 2.69 11.01
CA PHE A 18 2.12 2.12 12.25
C PHE A 18 3.22 1.84 13.28
N LEU A 19 4.30 1.14 12.87
CA LEU A 19 5.39 0.76 13.77
C LEU A 19 6.07 1.98 14.38
N GLU A 20 6.30 3.02 13.57
CA GLU A 20 6.89 4.29 14.00
C GLU A 20 5.97 5.12 14.90
N GLU A 21 4.66 5.06 14.67
CA GLU A 21 3.62 5.71 15.47
C GLU A 21 3.50 5.05 16.85
N ALA A 22 3.39 3.72 16.86
CA ALA A 22 3.23 2.93 18.07
C ALA A 22 4.54 2.76 18.87
N GLY A 23 5.69 3.18 18.32
CA GLY A 23 7.00 3.01 18.95
C GLY A 23 7.38 1.54 19.17
N VAL A 24 6.88 0.64 18.32
CA VAL A 24 7.13 -0.80 18.46
C VAL A 24 8.49 -1.13 17.88
N PRO A 25 9.42 -1.76 18.62
CA PRO A 25 10.73 -2.13 18.09
C PRO A 25 10.62 -3.22 17.01
N TYR A 26 11.29 -3.00 15.87
CA TYR A 26 11.34 -3.95 14.77
C TYR A 26 12.73 -3.99 14.10
N GLU A 27 13.02 -5.12 13.47
CA GLU A 27 14.08 -5.31 12.50
C GLU A 27 13.50 -5.12 11.10
N LEU A 28 14.06 -4.20 10.32
CA LEU A 28 13.68 -4.00 8.92
C LEU A 28 14.42 -5.02 8.05
N VAL A 29 13.68 -5.88 7.36
CA VAL A 29 14.24 -6.90 6.44
C VAL A 29 13.93 -6.47 5.00
N PRO A 30 14.94 -6.04 4.21
CA PRO A 30 14.70 -5.59 2.85
C PRO A 30 14.33 -6.77 1.92
N VAL A 31 13.35 -6.55 1.05
CA VAL A 31 12.99 -7.46 -0.05
C VAL A 31 12.97 -6.64 -1.33
N ASP A 32 13.94 -6.80 -2.23
CA ASP A 32 14.02 -6.03 -3.46
C ASP A 32 13.18 -6.67 -4.57
N THR A 33 11.98 -6.11 -4.81
CA THR A 33 11.06 -6.70 -5.77
C THR A 33 11.55 -6.62 -7.21
N ARG A 34 12.47 -5.69 -7.52
CA ARG A 34 13.07 -5.56 -8.85
C ARG A 34 14.19 -6.56 -9.10
N LYS A 35 14.75 -7.17 -8.04
CA LYS A 35 15.70 -8.29 -8.13
C LYS A 35 15.02 -9.64 -8.10
N GLY A 36 13.79 -9.70 -7.59
CA GLY A 36 13.04 -10.94 -7.48
C GLY A 36 13.15 -11.61 -6.11
N ASP A 37 13.65 -10.90 -5.11
CA ASP A 37 13.84 -11.43 -3.74
C ASP A 37 12.54 -11.98 -3.14
N GLN A 38 11.38 -11.46 -3.56
CA GLN A 38 10.05 -11.95 -3.17
C GLN A 38 9.74 -13.39 -3.64
N TYR A 39 10.55 -13.95 -4.54
CA TYR A 39 10.43 -15.32 -5.03
C TYR A 39 11.44 -16.27 -4.41
N LEU A 40 12.35 -15.77 -3.55
CA LEU A 40 13.30 -16.62 -2.85
C LEU A 40 12.58 -17.56 -1.87
N PRO A 41 13.04 -18.82 -1.72
CA PRO A 41 12.37 -19.82 -0.87
C PRO A 41 12.13 -19.34 0.57
N GLU A 42 13.08 -18.60 1.14
CA GLU A 42 12.99 -18.04 2.49
C GLU A 42 11.86 -17.03 2.65
N PHE A 43 11.60 -16.20 1.63
CA PHE A 43 10.49 -15.24 1.67
C PHE A 43 9.16 -15.93 1.36
N LEU A 44 9.13 -16.90 0.44
CA LEU A 44 7.94 -17.67 0.13
C LEU A 44 7.42 -18.48 1.32
N ALA A 45 8.32 -18.94 2.20
CA ALA A 45 7.94 -19.61 3.45
C ALA A 45 7.18 -18.68 4.41
N ILE A 46 7.35 -17.35 4.28
CA ILE A 46 6.68 -16.33 5.10
C ILE A 46 5.42 -15.83 4.40
N ASN A 47 5.53 -15.52 3.11
CA ASN A 47 4.41 -15.08 2.30
C ASN A 47 4.37 -15.83 0.95
N PRO A 48 3.51 -16.87 0.83
CA PRO A 48 3.41 -17.64 -0.41
C PRO A 48 2.84 -16.83 -1.59
N ASN A 49 2.25 -15.65 -1.34
CA ASN A 49 1.77 -14.74 -2.38
C ASN A 49 2.92 -13.92 -3.03
N ALA A 50 4.16 -14.02 -2.51
CA ALA A 50 5.33 -13.33 -3.05
C ALA A 50 5.14 -11.79 -3.13
N LYS A 51 4.61 -11.18 -2.07
CA LYS A 51 4.39 -9.72 -2.00
C LYS A 51 4.83 -9.14 -0.66
N THR A 52 5.44 -7.96 -0.68
CA THR A 52 5.60 -7.15 0.53
C THR A 52 4.33 -6.32 0.79
N PRO A 53 3.98 -6.03 2.05
CA PRO A 53 4.73 -6.37 3.27
C PRO A 53 4.42 -7.77 3.78
N ALA A 54 5.32 -8.27 4.62
CA ALA A 54 5.09 -9.40 5.52
C ALA A 54 5.70 -9.10 6.90
N LEU A 55 5.22 -9.77 7.94
CA LEU A 55 5.63 -9.55 9.31
C LEU A 55 5.76 -10.88 10.05
N VAL A 56 6.85 -11.02 10.83
CA VAL A 56 7.06 -12.15 11.74
C VAL A 56 7.24 -11.62 13.15
N ASP A 57 6.44 -12.12 14.09
CA ASP A 57 6.46 -11.74 15.50
C ASP A 57 6.25 -12.97 16.39
N GLY A 58 7.37 -13.60 16.77
CA GLY A 58 7.33 -14.92 17.40
C GLY A 58 6.69 -15.93 16.45
N ASP A 59 5.63 -16.60 16.92
CA ASP A 59 4.88 -17.57 16.13
C ASP A 59 3.87 -16.94 15.15
N ALA A 60 3.62 -15.63 15.25
CA ALA A 60 2.73 -14.93 14.34
C ALA A 60 3.46 -14.59 13.04
N VAL A 61 3.08 -15.26 11.95
CA VAL A 61 3.51 -14.95 10.58
C VAL A 61 2.33 -14.37 9.82
N VAL A 62 2.42 -13.10 9.43
CA VAL A 62 1.29 -12.35 8.85
C VAL A 62 1.72 -11.70 7.54
N PHE A 63 0.96 -11.95 6.48
CA PHE A 63 1.05 -11.22 5.21
C PHE A 63 -0.28 -10.52 4.92
N ASP A 64 -0.29 -9.63 3.91
CA ASP A 64 -1.33 -8.64 3.63
C ASP A 64 -1.26 -7.41 4.54
N SER A 65 -1.14 -6.21 3.95
CA SER A 65 -0.95 -4.98 4.72
C SER A 65 -2.14 -4.64 5.62
N SER A 66 -3.36 -5.01 5.24
CA SER A 66 -4.54 -4.73 6.07
C SER A 66 -4.61 -5.71 7.24
N ALA A 67 -4.31 -6.98 7.01
CA ALA A 67 -4.19 -7.97 8.08
C ALA A 67 -3.09 -7.60 9.09
N ILE A 68 -1.93 -7.15 8.61
CA ILE A 68 -0.83 -6.70 9.47
C ILE A 68 -1.24 -5.47 10.30
N LEU A 69 -1.92 -4.48 9.71
CA LEU A 69 -2.43 -3.33 10.47
C LEU A 69 -3.40 -3.74 11.58
N ILE A 70 -4.34 -4.64 11.29
CA ILE A 70 -5.28 -5.16 12.29
C ILE A 70 -4.51 -5.88 13.41
N TYR A 71 -3.59 -6.78 13.05
CA TYR A 71 -2.76 -7.51 14.01
C TYR A 71 -1.99 -6.57 14.95
N LEU A 72 -1.29 -5.57 14.39
CA LEU A 72 -0.50 -4.63 15.18
C LEU A 72 -1.39 -3.75 16.07
N ALA A 73 -2.54 -3.30 15.56
CA ALA A 73 -3.50 -2.52 16.32
C ALA A 73 -4.09 -3.31 17.49
N GLU A 74 -4.46 -4.58 17.28
CA GLU A 74 -4.95 -5.48 18.33
C GLU A 74 -3.86 -5.82 19.36
N LYS A 75 -2.62 -6.07 18.91
CA LYS A 75 -1.48 -6.37 19.79
C LYS A 75 -1.14 -5.20 20.71
N THR A 76 -1.19 -3.98 20.20
CA THR A 76 -0.77 -2.77 20.92
C THR A 76 -1.91 -2.05 21.63
N GLY A 77 -3.16 -2.32 21.26
CA GLY A 77 -4.32 -1.54 21.70
C GLY A 77 -4.36 -0.13 21.13
N ALA A 78 -3.55 0.19 20.11
CA ALA A 78 -3.39 1.53 19.56
C ALA A 78 -4.07 1.68 18.18
N TYR A 79 -4.50 2.90 17.86
CA TYR A 79 -5.06 3.28 16.55
C TYR A 79 -6.30 2.47 16.12
N LEU A 80 -7.03 1.94 17.09
CA LEU A 80 -8.36 1.34 16.92
C LEU A 80 -9.44 2.39 17.21
N PRO A 81 -10.62 2.29 16.57
CA PRO A 81 -11.78 3.05 17.01
C PRO A 81 -12.30 2.50 18.34
N GLU A 82 -13.39 3.08 18.84
CA GLU A 82 -14.09 2.55 20.02
C GLU A 82 -14.42 1.06 19.85
N ASN A 83 -14.25 0.27 20.92
CA ASN A 83 -14.44 -1.18 20.90
C ASN A 83 -15.93 -1.55 20.95
N THR A 84 -16.65 -1.23 19.87
CA THR A 84 -18.05 -1.62 19.67
C THR A 84 -18.20 -2.35 18.33
N PRO A 85 -19.19 -3.26 18.20
CA PRO A 85 -19.45 -3.94 16.93
C PRO A 85 -19.66 -2.97 15.75
N ALA A 86 -20.35 -1.84 15.99
CA ALA A 86 -20.62 -0.84 14.96
C ALA A 86 -19.34 -0.16 14.46
N GLN A 87 -18.46 0.27 15.37
CA GLN A 87 -17.22 0.94 15.01
C GLN A 87 -16.20 -0.01 14.39
N ARG A 88 -16.14 -1.26 14.86
CA ARG A 88 -15.34 -2.30 14.22
C ARG A 88 -15.82 -2.59 12.79
N ALA A 89 -17.14 -2.66 12.56
CA ALA A 89 -17.70 -2.83 11.24
C ALA A 89 -17.32 -1.67 10.30
N GLN A 90 -17.45 -0.41 10.76
CA GLN A 90 -17.03 0.76 9.99
C GLN A 90 -15.54 0.72 9.63
N MET A 91 -14.67 0.43 10.60
CA MET A 91 -13.23 0.28 10.37
C MET A 91 -12.92 -0.77 9.31
N LEU A 92 -13.52 -1.96 9.44
CA LEU A 92 -13.30 -3.04 8.48
C LEU A 92 -13.85 -2.69 7.10
N SER A 93 -15.02 -2.05 6.98
CA SER A 93 -15.56 -1.63 5.68
C SER A 93 -14.60 -0.72 4.92
N TRP A 94 -14.07 0.33 5.56
CA TRP A 94 -13.15 1.25 4.91
C TRP A 94 -11.76 0.64 4.66
N LEU A 95 -11.24 -0.14 5.61
CA LEU A 95 -9.96 -0.82 5.43
C LEU A 95 -10.01 -1.84 4.29
N MET A 96 -11.13 -2.55 4.15
CA MET A 96 -11.34 -3.49 3.05
C MET A 96 -11.54 -2.77 1.72
N LEU A 97 -12.21 -1.60 1.69
CA LEU A 97 -12.25 -0.76 0.49
C LEU A 97 -10.84 -0.35 0.04
N VAL A 98 -9.94 -0.02 0.96
CA VAL A 98 -8.54 0.28 0.60
C VAL A 98 -7.84 -0.96 0.05
N ALA A 99 -8.06 -2.13 0.67
CA ALA A 99 -7.43 -3.39 0.30
C ALA A 99 -7.89 -3.94 -1.05
N THR A 100 -9.18 -3.80 -1.37
CA THR A 100 -9.82 -4.43 -2.55
C THR A 100 -10.13 -3.43 -3.67
N GLY A 101 -10.28 -2.14 -3.33
CA GLY A 101 -10.58 -1.06 -4.27
C GLY A 101 -9.34 -0.21 -4.56
N ILE A 102 -8.98 0.70 -3.64
CA ILE A 102 -7.91 1.69 -3.87
C ILE A 102 -6.62 1.02 -4.33
N GLY A 103 -6.08 0.07 -3.55
CA GLY A 103 -4.78 -0.52 -3.86
C GLY A 103 -4.74 -1.25 -5.21
N PRO A 104 -5.60 -2.25 -5.44
CA PRO A 104 -5.62 -3.00 -6.69
C PRO A 104 -5.87 -2.12 -7.92
N TYR A 105 -6.86 -1.23 -7.89
CA TYR A 105 -7.21 -0.42 -9.05
C TYR A 105 -6.20 0.69 -9.33
N CYS A 106 -5.59 1.30 -8.31
CA CYS A 106 -4.46 2.22 -8.50
C CYS A 106 -3.24 1.48 -9.10
N GLY A 107 -2.96 0.27 -8.63
CA GLY A 107 -1.91 -0.58 -9.20
C GLY A 107 -2.13 -0.89 -10.67
N GLN A 108 -3.37 -1.21 -11.07
CA GLN A 108 -3.71 -1.43 -12.48
C GLN A 108 -3.60 -0.14 -13.30
N ALA A 109 -4.11 1.00 -12.79
CA ALA A 109 -3.99 2.28 -13.47
C ALA A 109 -2.52 2.63 -13.75
N VAL A 110 -1.66 2.47 -12.75
CA VAL A 110 -0.20 2.63 -12.89
C VAL A 110 0.38 1.66 -13.91
N HIS A 111 0.00 0.38 -13.85
CA HIS A 111 0.50 -0.63 -14.78
C HIS A 111 0.20 -0.28 -16.24
N PHE A 112 -1.08 -0.01 -16.55
CA PHE A 112 -1.48 0.26 -17.93
C PHE A 112 -0.95 1.60 -18.45
N LYS A 113 -0.84 2.64 -17.60
CA LYS A 113 -0.24 3.92 -18.00
C LYS A 113 1.25 3.78 -18.31
N HIS A 114 2.01 3.17 -17.39
CA HIS A 114 3.46 3.32 -17.37
C HIS A 114 4.26 2.10 -17.83
N PHE A 115 3.67 0.90 -17.78
CA PHE A 115 4.44 -0.34 -17.94
C PHE A 115 3.93 -1.29 -19.04
N ALA A 116 2.60 -1.37 -19.22
CA ALA A 116 1.98 -2.29 -20.16
C ALA A 116 2.35 -1.93 -21.62
N PRO A 117 2.57 -2.96 -22.47
CA PRO A 117 2.74 -2.77 -23.91
C PRO A 117 1.42 -2.36 -24.59
N GLU A 118 1.52 -1.84 -25.81
CA GLU A 118 0.34 -1.59 -26.66
C GLU A 118 -0.23 -2.90 -27.26
N PRO A 119 -1.53 -2.95 -27.60
CA PRO A 119 -2.54 -1.91 -27.44
C PRO A 119 -3.14 -1.86 -26.02
N LYS A 120 -3.28 -0.66 -25.44
CA LYS A 120 -3.76 -0.52 -24.03
C LYS A 120 -4.79 0.57 -23.74
N ALA A 121 -5.27 1.29 -24.76
CA ALA A 121 -6.14 2.46 -24.58
C ALA A 121 -7.39 2.18 -23.72
N TYR A 122 -8.12 1.09 -23.98
CA TYR A 122 -9.31 0.74 -23.20
C TYR A 122 -8.98 0.42 -21.73
N ALA A 123 -7.90 -0.32 -21.49
CA ALA A 123 -7.47 -0.68 -20.14
C ALA A 123 -7.03 0.58 -19.36
N VAL A 124 -6.27 1.48 -19.99
CA VAL A 124 -5.91 2.78 -19.39
C VAL A 124 -7.18 3.54 -18.98
N ASN A 125 -8.14 3.71 -19.90
CA ASN A 125 -9.39 4.41 -19.60
C ASN A 125 -10.16 3.75 -18.44
N ARG A 126 -10.32 2.43 -18.47
CA ARG A 126 -11.08 1.68 -17.46
C ARG A 126 -10.47 1.81 -16.06
N TYR A 127 -9.17 1.59 -15.94
CA TYR A 127 -8.51 1.58 -14.62
C TYR A 127 -8.22 2.98 -14.09
N ASP A 128 -7.98 3.96 -14.98
CA ASP A 128 -7.90 5.36 -14.57
C ASP A 128 -9.22 5.86 -14.00
N PHE A 129 -10.33 5.63 -14.71
CA PHE A 129 -11.68 5.99 -14.25
C PHE A 129 -11.98 5.39 -12.87
N GLU A 130 -11.70 4.10 -12.69
CA GLU A 130 -12.02 3.42 -11.43
C GLU A 130 -11.10 3.82 -10.28
N ALA A 131 -9.84 4.17 -10.55
CA ALA A 131 -8.96 4.78 -9.56
C ALA A 131 -9.50 6.15 -9.11
N GLN A 132 -9.93 7.00 -10.05
CA GLN A 132 -10.55 8.30 -9.72
C GLN A 132 -11.84 8.12 -8.91
N ARG A 133 -12.70 7.16 -9.29
CA ARG A 133 -13.96 6.88 -8.58
C ARG A 133 -13.72 6.48 -7.11
N HIS A 134 -12.74 5.62 -6.85
CA HIS A 134 -12.40 5.24 -5.48
C HIS A 134 -11.86 6.42 -4.67
N TRP A 135 -10.98 7.24 -5.25
CA TRP A 135 -10.49 8.44 -4.56
C TRP A 135 -11.57 9.49 -4.30
N ALA A 136 -12.53 9.65 -5.22
CA ALA A 136 -13.70 10.50 -5.00
C ALA A 136 -14.56 10.03 -3.81
N LEU A 137 -14.65 8.72 -3.57
CA LEU A 137 -15.34 8.18 -2.39
C LEU A 137 -14.61 8.53 -1.08
N ILE A 138 -13.28 8.40 -1.07
CA ILE A 138 -12.44 8.79 0.07
C ILE A 138 -12.53 10.30 0.33
N GLU A 139 -12.46 11.10 -0.74
CA GLU A 139 -12.62 12.56 -0.70
C GLU A 139 -13.96 12.96 -0.08
N ALA A 140 -15.06 12.36 -0.53
CA ALA A 140 -16.40 12.64 0.00
C ALA A 140 -16.55 12.24 1.47
N GLN A 141 -15.87 11.19 1.92
CA GLN A 141 -15.84 10.79 3.32
C GLN A 141 -15.05 11.79 4.18
N LEU A 142 -13.87 12.22 3.71
CA LEU A 142 -13.01 13.18 4.41
C LEU A 142 -13.50 14.64 4.33
N ALA A 143 -14.45 14.94 3.46
CA ALA A 143 -15.16 16.22 3.46
C ALA A 143 -16.11 16.38 4.66
N LYS A 144 -16.56 15.25 5.23
CA LYS A 144 -17.50 15.23 6.37
C LYS A 144 -16.80 15.06 7.71
N HIS A 145 -15.58 14.54 7.69
CA HIS A 145 -14.87 14.09 8.88
C HIS A 145 -13.38 14.42 8.79
N ARG A 146 -12.76 14.70 9.94
CA ARG A 146 -11.32 14.97 9.98
C ARG A 146 -10.50 13.75 9.56
N TYR A 147 -10.90 12.57 10.01
CA TYR A 147 -10.33 11.25 9.70
C TYR A 147 -11.41 10.34 9.12
N MET A 148 -11.02 9.18 8.60
CA MET A 148 -11.94 8.27 7.91
C MET A 148 -13.11 7.80 8.79
N LEU A 149 -12.88 7.69 10.10
CA LEU A 149 -13.88 7.26 11.10
C LEU A 149 -14.30 8.39 12.06
N GLY A 150 -14.39 9.64 11.57
CA GLY A 150 -14.78 10.78 12.38
C GLY A 150 -13.59 11.61 12.84
N ASP A 151 -13.46 11.85 14.13
CA ASP A 151 -12.38 12.67 14.70
C ASP A 151 -11.21 11.84 15.26
N THR A 152 -11.33 10.51 15.23
CA THR A 152 -10.31 9.58 15.73
C THR A 152 -9.37 9.13 14.61
N TYR A 153 -8.07 9.31 14.80
CA TYR A 153 -7.03 8.79 13.92
C TYR A 153 -6.83 7.28 14.14
N THR A 154 -6.91 6.49 13.06
CA THR A 154 -6.90 5.02 13.12
C THR A 154 -6.01 4.39 12.04
N ILE A 155 -5.89 3.07 12.07
CA ILE A 155 -5.26 2.29 11.00
C ILE A 155 -5.90 2.49 9.61
N VAL A 156 -7.16 2.94 9.53
CA VAL A 156 -7.80 3.25 8.24
C VAL A 156 -7.12 4.45 7.59
N ASP A 157 -6.79 5.47 8.37
CA ASP A 157 -6.11 6.67 7.89
C ASP A 157 -4.68 6.36 7.45
N MET A 158 -3.98 5.48 8.18
CA MET A 158 -2.66 4.96 7.77
C MET A 158 -2.74 4.19 6.45
N ALA A 159 -3.80 3.39 6.26
CA ALA A 159 -4.03 2.65 5.02
C ALA A 159 -4.30 3.57 3.82
N VAL A 160 -5.11 4.61 4.01
CA VAL A 160 -5.37 5.66 3.01
C VAL A 160 -4.08 6.43 2.70
N TRP A 161 -3.35 6.87 3.72
CA TRP A 161 -2.09 7.60 3.59
C TRP A 161 -1.06 6.84 2.74
N GLY A 162 -0.92 5.52 2.97
CA GLY A 162 0.02 4.69 2.21
C GLY A 162 -0.16 4.82 0.69
N TRP A 163 -1.40 4.89 0.21
CA TRP A 163 -1.71 5.08 -1.21
C TRP A 163 -1.83 6.54 -1.64
N ALA A 164 -2.25 7.46 -0.76
CA ALA A 164 -2.41 8.88 -1.07
C ALA A 164 -1.07 9.51 -1.51
N ARG A 165 0.04 9.04 -0.95
CA ARG A 165 1.41 9.46 -1.33
C ARG A 165 1.74 9.22 -2.80
N ALA A 166 1.07 8.26 -3.45
CA ALA A 166 1.31 7.91 -4.84
C ALA A 166 0.33 8.59 -5.81
N ILE A 167 -0.65 9.37 -5.32
CA ILE A 167 -1.68 10.02 -6.16
C ILE A 167 -1.09 10.77 -7.36
N PRO A 168 -0.04 11.59 -7.22
CA PRO A 168 0.52 12.30 -8.38
C PRO A 168 1.01 11.38 -9.49
N PHE A 169 1.51 10.20 -9.14
CA PHE A 169 1.97 9.19 -10.10
C PHE A 169 0.82 8.36 -10.68
N ILE A 170 -0.26 8.17 -9.92
CA ILE A 170 -1.44 7.39 -10.30
C ILE A 170 -2.38 8.22 -11.19
N LEU A 171 -2.76 9.42 -10.74
CA LEU A 171 -3.81 10.26 -11.34
C LEU A 171 -3.27 11.54 -12.01
N GLY A 172 -2.00 11.90 -11.78
CA GLY A 172 -1.39 13.14 -12.27
C GLY A 172 -1.24 14.19 -11.18
N ALA A 173 -0.33 15.14 -11.38
CA ALA A 173 0.00 16.17 -10.39
C ALA A 173 -1.19 17.09 -10.03
N ASP A 174 -2.08 17.34 -10.99
CA ASP A 174 -3.25 18.22 -10.82
C ASP A 174 -4.41 17.54 -10.08
N ALA A 175 -4.30 16.24 -9.76
CA ALA A 175 -5.36 15.49 -9.05
C ALA A 175 -5.70 16.10 -7.67
N TRP A 176 -4.77 16.85 -7.07
CA TRP A 176 -5.02 17.54 -5.81
C TRP A 176 -6.08 18.64 -5.91
N ALA A 177 -6.33 19.20 -7.10
CA ALA A 177 -7.39 20.19 -7.29
C ALA A 177 -8.78 19.59 -7.06
N THR A 178 -8.95 18.29 -7.27
CA THR A 178 -10.21 17.56 -7.07
C THR A 178 -10.23 16.69 -5.81
N LEU A 179 -9.10 16.58 -5.10
CA LEU A 179 -8.93 15.79 -3.88
C LEU A 179 -8.38 16.62 -2.69
N PRO A 180 -8.95 17.81 -2.38
CA PRO A 180 -8.42 18.68 -1.34
C PRO A 180 -8.49 18.06 0.07
N ASN A 181 -9.51 17.27 0.39
CA ASN A 181 -9.64 16.67 1.72
C ASN A 181 -8.70 15.46 1.89
N VAL A 182 -8.48 14.69 0.83
CA VAL A 182 -7.42 13.65 0.83
C VAL A 182 -6.04 14.31 0.98
N LYS A 183 -5.80 15.43 0.28
CA LYS A 183 -4.55 16.18 0.44
C LYS A 183 -4.36 16.68 1.86
N ARG A 184 -5.41 17.25 2.48
CA ARG A 184 -5.39 17.66 3.89
C ARG A 184 -4.98 16.50 4.79
N LEU A 185 -5.60 15.33 4.65
CA LEU A 185 -5.25 14.16 5.46
C LEU A 185 -3.78 13.75 5.24
N LEU A 186 -3.32 13.74 3.99
CA LEU A 186 -1.94 13.44 3.64
C LEU A 186 -0.96 14.40 4.32
N ASP A 187 -1.21 15.71 4.23
CA ASP A 187 -0.37 16.75 4.81
C ASP A 187 -0.36 16.67 6.35
N GLU A 188 -1.53 16.49 6.97
CA GLU A 188 -1.65 16.31 8.43
C GLU A 188 -0.84 15.11 8.93
N ILE A 189 -0.89 13.97 8.23
CA ILE A 189 -0.10 12.78 8.59
C ILE A 189 1.39 12.99 8.31
N ASN A 190 1.76 13.62 7.19
CA ASN A 190 3.16 13.89 6.85
C ASN A 190 3.86 14.84 7.84
N ALA A 191 3.10 15.71 8.50
CA ALA A 191 3.62 16.58 9.56
C ALA A 191 4.02 15.81 10.83
N ARG A 192 3.60 14.54 10.98
CA ARG A 192 3.88 13.72 12.17
C ARG A 192 5.32 13.19 12.13
N PRO A 193 6.06 13.23 13.26
CA PRO A 193 7.43 12.70 13.30
C PRO A 193 7.54 11.22 12.89
N ALA A 194 6.53 10.41 13.19
CA ALA A 194 6.51 9.00 12.80
C ALA A 194 6.43 8.81 11.27
N ALA A 195 5.66 9.64 10.55
CA ALA A 195 5.60 9.60 9.09
C ALA A 195 6.96 9.95 8.46
N GLN A 196 7.68 10.90 9.05
CA GLN A 196 9.02 11.27 8.59
C GLN A 196 10.04 10.14 8.81
N ARG A 197 9.99 9.45 9.96
CA ARG A 197 10.81 8.27 10.21
C ARG A 197 10.47 7.11 9.27
N ALA A 198 9.18 6.86 9.05
CA ALA A 198 8.71 5.84 8.11
C ALA A 198 9.18 6.13 6.68
N GLU A 199 9.21 7.40 6.28
CA GLU A 199 9.72 7.81 4.96
C GLU A 199 11.23 7.60 4.83
N ALA A 200 11.99 7.80 5.91
CA ALA A 200 13.43 7.61 5.92
C ALA A 200 13.84 6.13 5.77
N LEU A 201 12.95 5.16 6.01
CA LEU A 201 13.29 3.73 5.89
C LEU A 201 13.77 3.33 4.49
N LYS A 202 13.24 3.99 3.45
CA LYS A 202 13.63 3.71 2.05
C LYS A 202 15.12 3.98 1.77
N THR A 203 15.81 4.74 2.62
CA THR A 203 17.23 5.07 2.48
C THR A 203 18.15 4.18 3.33
N GLN A 204 17.60 3.32 4.19
CA GLN A 204 18.38 2.40 5.02
C GLN A 204 18.93 1.20 4.24
N HIS A 205 18.40 0.94 3.04
CA HIS A 205 18.86 -0.10 2.14
C HIS A 205 18.91 0.41 0.69
N ALA A 206 19.93 0.01 -0.06
CA ALA A 206 20.09 0.37 -1.47
C ALA A 206 19.26 -0.57 -2.36
N TYR A 207 17.97 -0.26 -2.53
CA TYR A 207 17.10 -0.95 -3.49
C TYR A 207 17.50 -0.64 -4.94
N LYS A 208 17.39 -1.62 -5.82
CA LYS A 208 17.56 -1.42 -7.27
C LYS A 208 16.54 -0.39 -7.74
N ALA A 209 17.00 0.69 -8.36
CA ALA A 209 16.13 1.76 -8.87
C ALA A 209 15.67 1.50 -10.31
N GLU A 210 16.56 0.92 -11.12
CA GLU A 210 16.37 0.74 -12.56
C GLU A 210 15.34 -0.35 -12.88
N MET A 211 14.56 -0.11 -13.93
CA MET A 211 13.62 -1.08 -14.50
C MET A 211 14.19 -1.62 -15.81
N ASP A 212 15.34 -2.29 -15.73
CA ASP A 212 16.01 -2.95 -16.85
C ASP A 212 15.26 -4.22 -17.30
N GLU A 213 15.80 -4.91 -18.31
CA GLU A 213 15.16 -6.10 -18.89
C GLU A 213 14.94 -7.22 -17.86
N GLU A 214 15.92 -7.46 -16.98
CA GLU A 214 15.81 -8.46 -15.91
C GLU A 214 14.72 -8.09 -14.91
N SER A 215 14.70 -6.84 -14.44
CA SER A 215 13.66 -6.34 -13.55
C SER A 215 12.28 -6.39 -14.18
N ARG A 216 12.17 -6.14 -15.49
CA ARG A 216 10.89 -6.30 -16.22
C ARG A 216 10.45 -7.76 -16.29
N LYS A 217 11.35 -8.71 -16.51
CA LYS A 217 11.04 -10.15 -16.50
C LYS A 217 10.55 -10.61 -15.13
N VAL A 218 11.18 -10.13 -14.06
CA VAL A 218 10.80 -10.42 -12.68
C VAL A 218 9.46 -9.79 -12.30
N MET A 219 9.24 -8.52 -12.65
CA MET A 219 8.03 -7.76 -12.26
C MET A 219 6.82 -8.11 -13.11
N PHE A 220 7.04 -8.50 -14.38
CA PHE A 220 5.99 -8.81 -15.35
C PHE A 220 6.22 -10.15 -16.05
N PRO A 221 6.36 -11.27 -15.31
CA PRO A 221 6.68 -12.58 -15.89
C PRO A 221 5.59 -13.08 -16.86
N GLN A 222 4.35 -12.61 -16.71
CA GLN A 222 3.25 -12.92 -17.61
C GLN A 222 3.50 -12.47 -19.06
N ASN A 223 4.40 -11.50 -19.29
CA ASN A 223 4.74 -11.05 -20.64
C ASN A 223 5.42 -12.15 -21.46
N ALA A 224 6.00 -13.17 -20.83
CA ALA A 224 6.53 -14.33 -21.54
C ALA A 224 5.44 -15.04 -22.39
N ARG A 225 4.17 -14.98 -21.97
CA ARG A 225 3.05 -15.57 -22.72
C ARG A 225 2.72 -14.79 -24.01
N LEU A 226 3.11 -13.52 -24.09
CA LEU A 226 2.91 -12.70 -25.29
C LEU A 226 3.99 -12.95 -26.37
N ALA A 227 5.14 -13.51 -25.97
CA ALA A 227 6.25 -13.80 -26.87
C ALA A 227 6.09 -15.14 -27.62
N THR A 228 5.08 -15.95 -27.28
CA THR A 228 4.82 -17.25 -27.89
C THR A 228 3.41 -17.26 -28.50
N PRO A 229 3.24 -16.89 -29.78
CA PRO A 229 1.91 -16.72 -30.40
C PRO A 229 1.11 -18.03 -30.58
N ASP A 230 1.77 -19.20 -30.58
CA ASP A 230 1.18 -20.46 -31.07
C ASP A 230 0.77 -21.47 -29.97
N ALA A 231 0.29 -21.01 -28.81
CA ALA A 231 -0.20 -21.90 -27.75
C ALA A 231 -1.68 -21.66 -27.40
N ALA A 232 -2.52 -21.38 -28.41
CA ALA A 232 -3.97 -21.35 -28.32
C ALA A 232 -4.60 -22.19 -29.43
#